data_AF-A0A239EGL6-F1
#
_entry.id   AF-A0A239EGL6-F1
#
_cell.length_a   1.000
_cell.length_b   1.000
_cell.length_c   1.000
_cell.angle_alpha   90.00
_cell.angle_beta   90.00
_cell.angle_gamma   90.00
#
_symmetry.space_group_name_H-M   'P 1'
#
loop_
_entity.id
_entity.type
_entity.pdbx_description
1 polymer ?
#
loop_
_entity_poly.entity_id
_entity_poly.type
_entity_poly.pdbx_seq_one_letter_code
_entity_poly.pdbx_strand_id
1 'polypeptide(L)'
;MEISLDLLLPRDAASVPATRRLLDAALAALGVEEHIRDDIEMMLTEACSNVIQHADHGARYTVRATIQDRRCTIKVIDSGTGFDAGRVPLPDLSAEHGRGLLIMQSLADEVRFASFPEDGALVSLEKRLSYGENSLGGLLTAESILADAFPEADGFADRMFDLARAGDTGRLIGYVDAGTPVNLCNERGDTLLMLAAYHGHAETVRALAARGADPERANDRGQRPLAGAVFKRETAVVRALLDAGADPRAGSPSAAETARMFGDTEILAWFDEVAPPPA
;
A
#
# COMPACT_ATOMS: atom_id res chain seq x y z
N MET A 1 -7.09 -7.86 -9.64
CA MET A 1 -6.55 -7.34 -10.93
C MET A 1 -5.83 -6.04 -10.66
N GLU A 2 -4.57 -5.93 -11.08
CA GLU A 2 -3.78 -4.69 -10.99
C GLU A 2 -3.33 -4.26 -12.39
N ILE A 3 -3.50 -2.98 -12.72
CA ILE A 3 -3.01 -2.37 -13.95
C ILE A 3 -2.23 -1.12 -13.57
N SER A 4 -0.96 -1.06 -13.95
CA SER A 4 -0.10 0.08 -13.67
C SER A 4 0.40 0.71 -14.97
N LEU A 5 0.28 2.03 -15.07
CA LEU A 5 0.78 2.85 -16.16
C LEU A 5 1.83 3.82 -15.62
N ASP A 6 3.08 3.62 -16.03
CA ASP A 6 4.23 4.43 -15.62
C ASP A 6 4.75 5.26 -16.77
N LEU A 7 4.63 6.58 -16.65
CA LEU A 7 5.04 7.54 -17.66
C LEU A 7 6.15 8.42 -17.12
N LEU A 8 7.36 8.26 -17.65
CA LEU A 8 8.47 9.20 -17.44
C LEU A 8 8.40 10.29 -18.51
N LEU A 9 8.07 11.50 -18.10
CA LEU A 9 7.68 12.56 -19.01
C LEU A 9 8.67 13.73 -19.00
N PRO A 10 8.97 14.33 -20.17
CA PRO A 10 9.60 15.63 -20.21
C PRO A 10 8.63 16.68 -19.67
N ARG A 11 9.15 17.72 -19.05
CA ARG A 11 8.34 18.79 -18.43
C ARG A 11 7.89 19.84 -19.44
N ASP A 12 7.16 19.37 -20.44
CA ASP A 12 6.56 20.16 -21.53
C ASP A 12 5.03 20.12 -21.42
N ALA A 13 4.35 21.20 -21.80
CA ALA A 13 2.89 21.29 -21.79
C ALA A 13 2.24 20.19 -22.66
N ALA A 14 2.92 19.72 -23.72
CA ALA A 14 2.42 18.61 -24.54
C ALA A 14 2.40 17.25 -23.81
N SER A 15 3.13 17.10 -22.70
CA SER A 15 3.12 15.87 -21.90
C SER A 15 1.79 15.66 -21.16
N VAL A 16 1.07 16.74 -20.80
CA VAL A 16 -0.20 16.65 -20.06
C VAL A 16 -1.31 16.02 -20.92
N PRO A 17 -1.59 16.49 -22.17
CA PRO A 17 -2.54 15.84 -23.05
C PRO A 17 -2.17 14.38 -23.40
N ALA A 18 -0.88 14.07 -23.53
CA ALA A 18 -0.44 12.71 -23.81
C ALA A 18 -0.77 11.76 -22.65
N THR A 19 -0.48 12.18 -21.42
CA THR A 19 -0.77 11.42 -20.20
C THR A 19 -2.27 11.20 -20.02
N ARG A 20 -3.08 12.26 -20.22
CA ARG A 20 -4.55 12.18 -20.20
C ARG A 20 -5.06 11.12 -21.17
N ARG A 21 -4.64 11.20 -22.44
CA ARG A 21 -5.11 10.27 -23.49
C ARG A 21 -4.74 8.83 -23.20
N LEU A 22 -3.54 8.57 -22.69
CA LEU A 22 -3.09 7.22 -22.35
C LEU A 22 -3.90 6.64 -21.18
N LEU A 23 -4.09 7.42 -20.12
CA LEU A 23 -4.86 6.97 -18.97
C LEU A 23 -6.35 6.81 -19.30
N ASP A 24 -6.93 7.76 -20.02
CA ASP A 24 -8.34 7.68 -20.46
C ASP A 24 -8.58 6.46 -21.35
N ALA A 25 -7.70 6.19 -22.32
CA ALA A 25 -7.81 5.01 -23.17
C ALA A 25 -7.76 3.70 -22.34
N ALA A 26 -6.91 3.64 -21.32
CA ALA A 26 -6.84 2.48 -20.43
C ALA A 26 -8.13 2.31 -19.60
N LEU A 27 -8.63 3.39 -19.00
CA LEU A 27 -9.87 3.38 -18.20
C LEU A 27 -11.10 3.05 -19.07
N ALA A 28 -11.16 3.59 -20.28
CA ALA A 28 -12.21 3.31 -21.25
C ALA A 28 -12.18 1.83 -21.69
N ALA A 29 -11.00 1.26 -21.93
CA ALA A 29 -10.86 -0.16 -22.26
C ALA A 29 -11.35 -1.08 -21.13
N LEU A 30 -11.23 -0.64 -19.86
CA LEU A 30 -11.78 -1.33 -18.70
C LEU A 30 -13.29 -1.11 -18.52
N GLY A 31 -13.88 -0.20 -19.29
CA GLY A 31 -15.29 0.18 -19.19
C GLY A 31 -15.62 0.93 -17.90
N VAL A 32 -14.68 1.74 -17.41
CA VAL A 32 -14.94 2.72 -16.35
C VAL A 32 -15.96 3.74 -16.86
N GLU A 33 -16.93 4.09 -16.02
CA GLU A 33 -17.98 5.04 -16.37
C GLU A 33 -17.40 6.41 -16.77
N GLU A 34 -17.99 7.02 -17.80
CA GLU A 34 -17.50 8.25 -18.43
C GLU A 34 -17.31 9.40 -17.44
N HIS A 35 -18.27 9.63 -16.55
CA HIS A 35 -18.18 10.70 -15.55
C HIS A 35 -16.97 10.54 -14.60
N ILE A 36 -16.55 9.30 -14.30
CA ILE A 36 -15.37 9.05 -13.47
C ILE A 36 -14.09 9.28 -14.26
N ARG A 37 -14.09 8.93 -15.55
CA ARG A 37 -12.96 9.22 -16.44
C ARG A 37 -12.77 10.73 -16.59
N ASP A 38 -13.85 11.49 -16.74
CA ASP A 38 -13.81 12.96 -16.81
C ASP A 38 -13.24 13.58 -15.52
N ASP A 39 -13.67 13.08 -14.34
CA ASP A 39 -13.13 13.50 -13.05
C ASP A 39 -11.61 13.24 -12.99
N ILE A 40 -11.18 12.03 -13.33
CA ILE A 40 -9.77 11.61 -13.34
C ILE A 40 -8.95 12.48 -14.28
N GLU A 41 -9.47 12.75 -15.48
CA GLU A 41 -8.82 13.57 -16.48
C GLU A 41 -8.61 15.00 -15.98
N MET A 42 -9.63 15.58 -15.33
CA MET A 42 -9.56 16.91 -14.76
C MET A 42 -8.54 16.99 -13.62
N MET A 43 -8.56 16.04 -12.68
CA MET A 43 -7.60 16.00 -11.57
C MET A 43 -6.15 15.81 -12.04
N LEU A 44 -5.93 14.90 -13.00
CA LEU A 44 -4.61 14.64 -13.58
C LEU A 44 -4.06 15.90 -14.28
N THR A 45 -4.93 16.65 -14.97
CA THR A 45 -4.55 17.91 -15.63
C THR A 45 -4.02 18.91 -14.63
N GLU A 46 -4.70 19.10 -13.51
CA GLU A 46 -4.30 20.03 -12.45
C GLU A 46 -3.00 19.57 -11.77
N ALA A 47 -2.88 18.28 -11.45
CA ALA A 47 -1.69 17.74 -10.79
C ALA A 47 -0.42 17.90 -11.67
N CYS A 48 -0.49 17.53 -12.94
CA CYS A 48 0.63 17.66 -13.86
C CYS A 48 0.95 19.13 -14.18
N SER A 49 -0.08 19.99 -14.30
CA SER A 49 0.13 21.42 -14.56
C SER A 49 0.83 22.11 -13.38
N ASN A 50 0.48 21.75 -12.15
CA ASN A 50 1.17 22.25 -10.95
C ASN A 50 2.65 21.86 -10.95
N VAL A 51 2.95 20.60 -11.30
CA VAL A 51 4.35 20.16 -11.45
C VAL A 51 5.06 20.98 -12.52
N ILE A 52 4.46 21.21 -13.69
CA ILE A 52 5.06 22.04 -14.76
C ILE A 52 5.27 23.49 -14.31
N GLN A 53 4.44 24.05 -13.43
CA GLN A 53 4.56 25.44 -13.00
C GLN A 53 5.62 25.68 -11.90
N HIS A 54 5.93 24.69 -11.05
CA HIS A 54 6.62 24.97 -9.76
C HIS A 54 8.06 24.45 -9.59
N ALA A 55 8.56 23.54 -10.42
CA ALA A 55 9.92 23.01 -10.33
C ALA A 55 10.95 23.68 -11.29
N ASP A 56 12.23 23.34 -11.14
CA ASP A 56 13.36 23.93 -11.88
C ASP A 56 13.45 23.49 -13.36
N HIS A 57 14.00 24.35 -14.22
CA HIS A 57 14.10 24.12 -15.67
C HIS A 57 15.04 22.94 -16.00
N GLY A 58 14.53 21.89 -16.65
CA GLY A 58 15.31 20.73 -17.13
C GLY A 58 15.01 19.40 -16.42
N ALA A 59 14.20 19.39 -15.37
CA ALA A 59 13.80 18.18 -14.64
C ALA A 59 12.75 17.33 -15.40
N ARG A 60 12.74 16.02 -15.15
CA ARG A 60 11.67 15.09 -15.57
C ARG A 60 10.69 14.87 -14.43
N TYR A 61 9.48 14.47 -14.76
CA TYR A 61 8.48 14.05 -13.78
C TYR A 61 7.89 12.70 -14.19
N THR A 62 7.39 11.97 -13.20
CA THR A 62 6.77 10.66 -13.39
C THR A 62 5.30 10.74 -13.03
N VAL A 63 4.45 10.20 -13.90
CA VAL A 63 3.05 9.92 -13.58
C VAL A 63 2.89 8.41 -13.50
N ARG A 64 2.50 7.92 -12.33
CA ARG A 64 2.13 6.52 -12.10
C ARG A 64 0.65 6.45 -11.81
N ALA A 65 -0.12 5.78 -12.67
CA ALA A 65 -1.52 5.49 -12.43
C ALA A 65 -1.68 3.99 -12.20
N THR A 66 -2.22 3.60 -11.04
CA THR A 66 -2.46 2.21 -10.66
C THR A 66 -3.95 2.00 -10.47
N ILE A 67 -4.50 0.98 -11.11
CA ILE A 67 -5.90 0.57 -10.98
C ILE A 67 -5.93 -0.77 -10.25
N GLN A 68 -6.53 -0.77 -9.06
CA GLN A 68 -6.62 -1.93 -8.18
C GLN A 68 -7.91 -1.86 -7.36
N ASP A 69 -8.61 -2.99 -7.21
CA ASP A 69 -9.78 -3.15 -6.32
C ASP A 69 -10.81 -2.01 -6.45
N ARG A 70 -11.12 -1.66 -7.70
CA ARG A 70 -12.03 -0.56 -8.08
C ARG A 70 -11.56 0.82 -7.62
N ARG A 71 -10.27 1.05 -7.50
CA ARG A 71 -9.66 2.35 -7.21
C ARG A 71 -8.63 2.66 -8.27
N CYS A 72 -8.54 3.92 -8.67
CA CYS A 72 -7.45 4.47 -9.46
C CYS A 72 -6.63 5.39 -8.56
N THR A 73 -5.36 5.05 -8.36
CA THR A 73 -4.40 5.85 -7.60
C THR A 73 -3.41 6.47 -8.57
N ILE A 74 -3.35 7.80 -8.59
CA ILE A 74 -2.46 8.58 -9.45
C ILE A 74 -1.40 9.23 -8.58
N LYS A 75 -0.14 8.90 -8.82
CA LYS A 75 1.03 9.51 -8.19
C LYS A 75 1.77 10.34 -9.23
N VAL A 76 1.81 11.64 -9.01
CA VAL A 76 2.62 12.57 -9.79
C VAL A 76 3.84 12.92 -8.97
N ILE A 77 5.01 12.51 -9.44
CA ILE A 77 6.30 12.66 -8.75
C ILE A 77 7.16 13.61 -9.56
N ASP A 78 7.56 14.71 -8.95
CA ASP A 78 8.53 15.65 -9.51
C ASP A 78 9.86 15.56 -8.76
N SER A 79 10.96 15.84 -9.45
CA SER A 79 12.34 15.78 -8.90
C SER A 79 12.89 17.16 -8.50
N GLY A 80 12.04 18.19 -8.36
CA GLY A 80 12.41 19.57 -8.05
C GLY A 80 12.63 19.86 -6.55
N THR A 81 12.50 21.12 -6.16
CA THR A 81 12.76 21.63 -4.78
C THR A 81 11.62 21.42 -3.78
N GLY A 82 10.57 20.70 -4.19
CA GLY A 82 9.39 20.41 -3.36
C GLY A 82 8.28 21.47 -3.45
N PHE A 83 7.06 21.09 -3.07
CA PHE A 83 5.85 21.92 -3.09
C PHE A 83 5.09 21.82 -1.76
N ASP A 84 4.99 22.92 -1.03
CA ASP A 84 4.22 23.00 0.22
C ASP A 84 2.75 23.40 -0.05
N ALA A 85 1.89 22.40 -0.21
CA ALA A 85 0.46 22.59 -0.44
C ALA A 85 -0.24 23.36 0.72
N GLY A 86 0.30 23.31 1.94
CA GLY A 86 -0.25 24.00 3.11
C GLY A 86 -0.03 25.51 3.12
N ARG A 87 0.86 26.02 2.24
CA ARG A 87 1.13 27.44 2.07
C ARG A 87 0.41 28.07 0.89
N VAL A 88 -0.30 27.29 0.07
CA VAL A 88 -1.05 27.81 -1.07
C VAL A 88 -2.33 28.46 -0.55
N PRO A 89 -2.55 29.78 -0.77
CA PRO A 89 -3.77 30.44 -0.35
C PRO A 89 -4.97 29.77 -1.01
N LEU A 90 -6.03 29.51 -0.24
CA LEU A 90 -7.31 29.11 -0.79
C LEU A 90 -7.79 30.23 -1.72
N PRO A 91 -7.96 29.98 -3.02
CA PRO A 91 -8.42 31.01 -3.94
C PRO A 91 -9.88 31.37 -3.62
N ASP A 92 -10.24 32.62 -3.89
CA ASP A 92 -11.64 33.05 -3.86
C ASP A 92 -12.48 32.17 -4.80
N LEU A 93 -13.75 31.91 -4.46
CA LEU A 93 -14.65 31.09 -5.28
C LEU A 93 -14.86 31.69 -6.69
N SER A 94 -14.64 33.00 -6.85
CA SER A 94 -14.67 33.69 -8.15
C SER A 94 -13.30 33.76 -8.86
N ALA A 95 -12.23 33.25 -8.26
CA ALA A 95 -10.91 33.30 -8.86
C ALA A 95 -10.86 32.39 -10.10
N GLU A 96 -10.48 32.92 -11.26
CA GLU A 96 -10.39 32.12 -12.49
C GLU A 96 -9.11 31.28 -12.55
N HIS A 97 -8.10 31.60 -11.74
CA HIS A 97 -6.78 30.97 -11.70
C HIS A 97 -6.48 30.39 -10.29
N GLY A 98 -5.61 29.38 -10.21
CA GLY A 98 -5.15 28.82 -8.93
C GLY A 98 -6.13 27.85 -8.25
N ARG A 99 -7.18 27.41 -8.96
CA ARG A 99 -8.21 26.48 -8.43
C ARG A 99 -7.81 25.01 -8.47
N GLY A 100 -6.64 24.66 -8.97
CA GLY A 100 -6.24 23.26 -9.19
C GLY A 100 -6.31 22.40 -7.93
N LEU A 101 -5.92 22.94 -6.76
CA LEU A 101 -6.05 22.24 -5.48
C LEU A 101 -7.51 21.96 -5.11
N LEU A 102 -8.41 22.94 -5.27
CA LEU A 102 -9.84 22.77 -4.99
C LEU A 102 -10.48 21.76 -5.93
N ILE A 103 -10.12 21.79 -7.22
CA ILE A 103 -10.60 20.84 -8.22
C ILE A 103 -10.17 19.42 -7.82
N MET A 104 -8.89 19.21 -7.52
CA MET A 104 -8.39 17.90 -7.08
C MET A 104 -9.07 17.42 -5.79
N GLN A 105 -9.22 18.28 -4.78
CA GLN A 105 -9.87 17.93 -3.51
C GLN A 105 -11.38 17.67 -3.65
N SER A 106 -12.04 18.26 -4.64
CA SER A 106 -13.47 18.06 -4.86
C SER A 106 -13.77 16.78 -5.64
N LEU A 107 -12.88 16.42 -6.56
CA LEU A 107 -13.07 15.28 -7.46
C LEU A 107 -12.47 13.99 -6.92
N ALA A 108 -11.39 14.05 -6.15
CA ALA A 108 -10.76 12.87 -5.58
C ALA A 108 -11.51 12.41 -4.33
N ASP A 109 -11.53 11.09 -4.08
CA ASP A 109 -11.93 10.56 -2.78
C ASP A 109 -10.84 10.84 -1.73
N GLU A 110 -9.57 10.85 -2.14
CA GLU A 110 -8.45 11.22 -1.29
C GLU A 110 -7.37 11.99 -2.05
N VAL A 111 -6.81 13.03 -1.42
CA VAL A 111 -5.66 13.79 -1.93
C VAL A 111 -4.59 13.87 -0.85
N ARG A 112 -3.36 13.48 -1.19
CA ARG A 112 -2.19 13.63 -0.33
C ARG A 112 -1.08 14.38 -1.05
N PHE A 113 -0.44 15.29 -0.34
CA PHE A 113 0.75 16.01 -0.78
C PHE A 113 1.91 15.65 0.13
N ALA A 114 3.03 15.26 -0.46
CA ALA A 114 4.29 15.11 0.25
C ALA A 114 5.37 15.90 -0.48
N SER A 115 6.19 16.63 0.27
CA SER A 115 7.30 17.41 -0.26
C SER A 115 8.58 16.97 0.42
N PHE A 116 9.58 16.65 -0.37
CA PHE A 116 10.88 16.17 0.08
C PHE A 116 11.93 17.21 -0.33
N PRO A 117 12.73 17.75 0.62
CA PRO A 117 13.69 18.82 0.35
C PRO A 117 14.74 18.51 -0.74
N GLU A 118 14.97 17.23 -1.05
CA GLU A 118 15.94 16.79 -2.07
C GLU A 118 15.36 15.84 -3.14
N ASP A 119 14.13 15.35 -2.96
CA ASP A 119 13.47 14.36 -3.86
C ASP A 119 12.17 14.91 -4.50
N GLY A 120 11.94 16.22 -4.38
CA GLY A 120 10.82 16.93 -4.98
C GLY A 120 9.46 16.65 -4.37
N ALA A 121 8.41 16.76 -5.17
CA ALA A 121 7.02 16.75 -4.70
C ALA A 121 6.27 15.52 -5.20
N LEU A 122 5.50 14.90 -4.32
CA LEU A 122 4.55 13.83 -4.62
C LEU A 122 3.13 14.34 -4.40
N VAL A 123 2.32 14.30 -5.45
CA VAL A 123 0.87 14.40 -5.37
C VAL A 123 0.29 13.01 -5.54
N SER A 124 -0.47 12.53 -4.56
CA SER A 124 -1.20 11.27 -4.64
C SER A 124 -2.70 11.57 -4.65
N LEU A 125 -3.39 11.13 -5.69
CA LEU A 125 -4.82 11.26 -5.88
C LEU A 125 -5.44 9.87 -5.91
N GLU A 126 -6.53 9.65 -5.18
CA GLU A 126 -7.31 8.41 -5.24
C GLU A 126 -8.73 8.70 -5.72
N LYS A 127 -9.22 7.87 -6.63
CA LYS A 127 -10.60 7.89 -7.11
C LYS A 127 -11.18 6.48 -7.19
N ARG A 128 -12.35 6.27 -6.61
CA ARG A 128 -13.14 5.05 -6.73
C ARG A 128 -13.73 4.93 -8.13
N LEU A 129 -13.67 3.72 -8.66
CA LEU A 129 -14.14 3.36 -9.98
C LEU A 129 -15.48 2.63 -9.90
N SER A 130 -16.40 3.06 -10.75
CA SER A 130 -17.53 2.27 -11.18
C SER A 130 -17.35 1.88 -12.63
N TYR A 131 -17.82 0.69 -12.97
CA TYR A 131 -17.68 0.12 -14.29
C TYR A 131 -19.07 -0.20 -14.84
N GLY A 132 -19.26 -0.04 -16.14
CA GLY A 132 -20.51 -0.39 -16.81
C GLY A 132 -20.86 -1.87 -16.70
N GLU A 133 -22.14 -2.22 -16.87
CA GLU A 133 -22.59 -3.61 -16.88
C GLU A 133 -21.84 -4.43 -17.92
N ASN A 134 -21.35 -5.61 -17.54
CA ASN A 134 -20.55 -6.53 -18.39
C ASN A 134 -19.26 -5.94 -18.98
N SER A 135 -18.77 -4.82 -18.45
CA SER A 135 -17.45 -4.29 -18.79
C SER A 135 -16.32 -5.21 -18.34
N LEU A 136 -15.16 -5.10 -19.00
CA LEU A 136 -13.97 -5.87 -18.65
C LEU A 136 -13.57 -5.67 -17.17
N GLY A 137 -13.54 -4.43 -16.70
CA GLY A 137 -13.25 -4.12 -15.30
C GLY A 137 -14.34 -4.58 -14.34
N GLY A 138 -15.62 -4.53 -14.73
CA GLY A 138 -16.72 -5.10 -13.96
C GLY A 138 -16.59 -6.62 -13.77
N LEU A 139 -16.26 -7.35 -14.84
CA LEU A 139 -16.07 -8.80 -14.80
C LEU A 139 -14.81 -9.20 -14.02
N LEU A 140 -13.69 -8.52 -14.26
CA LEU A 140 -12.42 -8.77 -13.57
C LEU A 140 -12.42 -8.36 -12.09
N THR A 141 -13.41 -7.57 -11.65
CA THR A 141 -13.63 -7.23 -10.23
C THR A 141 -14.79 -8.02 -9.60
N ALA A 142 -15.66 -8.66 -10.40
CA ALA A 142 -16.74 -9.53 -9.89
C ALA A 142 -16.23 -10.93 -9.48
N GLU A 143 -15.14 -11.42 -10.07
CA GLU A 143 -14.52 -12.71 -9.71
C GLU A 143 -13.48 -12.59 -8.57
N SER A 144 -13.19 -11.40 -8.04
CA SER A 144 -12.07 -11.17 -7.11
C SER A 144 -12.35 -11.44 -5.62
N ILE A 145 -13.20 -12.43 -5.29
CA ILE A 145 -13.18 -13.04 -3.94
C ILE A 145 -12.05 -14.08 -3.82
N LEU A 146 -11.37 -14.44 -4.92
CA LEU A 146 -10.26 -15.38 -4.91
C LEU A 146 -9.14 -14.91 -5.86
N ALA A 147 -8.25 -14.05 -5.36
CA ALA A 147 -6.82 -14.01 -5.72
C ALA A 147 -6.18 -12.71 -5.21
N ASP A 148 -5.57 -12.78 -4.02
CA ASP A 148 -4.39 -11.98 -3.71
C ASP A 148 -3.30 -12.31 -4.72
N ALA A 149 -3.03 -11.40 -5.66
CA ALA A 149 -1.85 -11.45 -6.53
C ALA A 149 -1.59 -10.05 -7.09
N PHE A 150 -0.63 -9.36 -6.48
CA PHE A 150 0.02 -8.17 -7.03
C PHE A 150 1.10 -8.63 -8.03
N PRO A 151 1.10 -8.21 -9.30
CA PRO A 151 2.25 -8.31 -10.19
C PRO A 151 3.00 -6.97 -10.26
N GLU A 152 4.09 -6.92 -9.49
CA GLU A 152 5.41 -6.32 -9.76
C GLU A 152 5.52 -5.01 -10.59
N ALA A 153 5.83 -3.93 -9.88
CA ALA A 153 6.96 -3.07 -10.23
C ALA A 153 8.23 -3.70 -9.63
N ASP A 154 9.00 -4.42 -10.44
CA ASP A 154 10.16 -5.23 -10.07
C ASP A 154 10.97 -4.62 -8.91
N GLY A 155 10.95 -5.30 -7.77
CA GLY A 155 11.80 -5.04 -6.61
C GLY A 155 11.20 -4.18 -5.49
N PHE A 156 10.01 -3.58 -5.62
CA PHE A 156 9.42 -2.85 -4.48
C PHE A 156 8.92 -3.80 -3.39
N ALA A 157 8.13 -4.82 -3.77
CA ALA A 157 7.64 -5.83 -2.84
C ALA A 157 8.80 -6.62 -2.22
N ASP A 158 9.78 -7.04 -3.05
CA ASP A 158 10.99 -7.70 -2.57
C ASP A 158 11.74 -6.88 -1.53
N ARG A 159 11.89 -5.57 -1.76
CA ARG A 159 12.48 -4.67 -0.77
C ARG A 159 11.71 -4.68 0.54
N MET A 160 10.38 -4.72 0.54
CA MET A 160 9.61 -4.80 1.80
C MET A 160 9.83 -6.11 2.53
N PHE A 161 9.85 -7.22 1.80
CA PHE A 161 10.15 -8.52 2.37
C PHE A 161 11.57 -8.55 2.93
N ASP A 162 12.54 -7.94 2.25
CA ASP A 162 13.91 -7.85 2.73
C ASP A 162 14.05 -6.94 3.95
N LEU A 163 13.35 -5.80 4.00
CA LEU A 163 13.30 -4.94 5.19
C LEU A 163 12.69 -5.69 6.37
N ALA A 164 11.63 -6.49 6.16
CA ALA A 164 11.03 -7.32 7.20
C ALA A 164 11.98 -8.43 7.67
N ARG A 165 12.68 -9.13 6.76
CA ARG A 165 13.70 -10.14 7.09
C ARG A 165 14.92 -9.55 7.80
N ALA A 166 15.29 -8.32 7.47
CA ALA A 166 16.43 -7.61 8.05
C ALA A 166 16.09 -6.90 9.37
N GLY A 167 14.80 -6.70 9.67
CA GLY A 167 14.36 -5.99 10.88
C GLY A 167 14.54 -4.48 10.79
N ASP A 168 14.58 -3.90 9.59
CA ASP A 168 14.69 -2.46 9.37
C ASP A 168 13.33 -1.79 9.63
N THR A 169 12.96 -1.76 10.91
CA THR A 169 11.63 -1.37 11.38
C THR A 169 11.27 0.04 10.94
N GLY A 170 12.17 1.01 11.11
CA GLY A 170 11.88 2.41 10.80
C GLY A 170 11.52 2.62 9.32
N ARG A 171 12.28 2.02 8.41
CA ARG A 171 12.01 2.15 6.96
C ARG A 171 10.78 1.36 6.54
N LEU A 172 10.64 0.11 6.97
CA LEU A 172 9.48 -0.71 6.64
C LEU A 172 8.19 -0.03 7.07
N ILE A 173 8.17 0.48 8.30
CA ILE A 173 7.01 1.16 8.86
C ILE A 173 6.73 2.48 8.16
N GLY A 174 7.75 3.26 7.81
CA GLY A 174 7.57 4.47 6.99
C GLY A 174 6.85 4.17 5.68
N TYR A 175 7.12 3.03 5.04
CA TYR A 175 6.39 2.62 3.84
C TYR A 175 4.97 2.12 4.11
N VAL A 176 4.73 1.42 5.22
CA VAL A 176 3.37 1.01 5.63
C VAL A 176 2.52 2.26 5.91
N ASP A 177 3.06 3.24 6.64
CA ASP A 177 2.41 4.53 6.89
C ASP A 177 2.15 5.32 5.59
N ALA A 178 2.99 5.13 4.58
CA ALA A 178 2.82 5.69 3.25
C ALA A 178 1.83 4.91 2.35
N GLY A 179 1.19 3.86 2.86
CA GLY A 179 0.13 3.11 2.19
C GLY A 179 0.55 1.74 1.63
N THR A 180 1.73 1.21 2.00
CA THR A 180 2.03 -0.20 1.72
C THR A 180 1.08 -1.08 2.54
N PRO A 181 0.42 -2.08 1.93
CA PRO A 181 -0.46 -2.98 2.68
C PRO A 181 0.29 -3.65 3.83
N VAL A 182 -0.17 -3.43 5.06
CA VAL A 182 0.48 -3.99 6.26
C VAL A 182 0.49 -5.53 6.25
N ASN A 183 -0.49 -6.13 5.58
CA ASN A 183 -0.64 -7.58 5.38
C ASN A 183 -0.09 -8.05 4.02
N LEU A 184 0.76 -7.27 3.36
CA LEU A 184 1.47 -7.68 2.14
C LEU A 184 2.16 -9.04 2.37
N CYS A 185 1.99 -9.97 1.44
CA CYS A 185 2.61 -11.29 1.46
C CYS A 185 3.32 -11.62 0.15
N ASN A 186 4.33 -12.48 0.24
CA ASN A 186 5.06 -12.98 -0.93
C ASN A 186 4.30 -14.14 -1.62
N GLU A 187 4.89 -14.70 -2.68
CA GLU A 187 4.34 -15.84 -3.45
C GLU A 187 4.10 -17.14 -2.64
N ARG A 188 4.53 -17.20 -1.38
CA ARG A 188 4.32 -18.33 -0.46
C ARG A 188 3.26 -18.03 0.59
N GLY A 189 2.63 -16.85 0.53
CA GLY A 189 1.72 -16.35 1.55
C GLY A 189 2.41 -15.84 2.82
N ASP A 190 3.75 -15.70 2.84
CA ASP A 190 4.44 -15.19 4.04
C ASP A 190 4.23 -13.67 4.12
N THR A 191 3.54 -13.21 5.17
CA THR A 191 3.30 -11.78 5.43
C THR A 191 4.57 -11.07 5.93
N LEU A 192 4.59 -9.74 5.87
CA LEU A 192 5.65 -8.92 6.50
C LEU A 192 5.85 -9.29 7.98
N LEU A 193 4.75 -9.46 8.72
CA LEU A 193 4.78 -9.85 10.13
C LEU A 193 5.36 -11.26 10.30
N MET A 194 4.99 -12.22 9.44
CA MET A 194 5.53 -13.58 9.49
C MET A 194 7.03 -13.62 9.21
N LEU A 195 7.50 -12.86 8.21
CA LEU A 195 8.92 -12.75 7.89
C LEU A 195 9.70 -12.12 9.04
N ALA A 196 9.23 -11.02 9.60
CA ALA A 196 9.84 -10.40 10.78
C ALA A 196 9.88 -11.38 11.97
N ALA A 197 8.80 -12.10 12.22
CA ALA A 197 8.71 -13.08 13.30
C ALA A 197 9.69 -14.25 13.11
N TYR A 198 9.76 -14.81 11.91
CA TYR A 198 10.65 -15.94 11.61
C TYR A 198 12.14 -15.57 11.70
N HIS A 199 12.46 -14.29 11.53
CA HIS A 199 13.81 -13.73 11.61
C HIS A 199 14.15 -13.08 12.96
N GLY A 200 13.28 -13.18 13.98
CA GLY A 200 13.58 -12.75 15.36
C GLY A 200 13.32 -11.27 15.66
N HIS A 201 12.67 -10.53 14.76
CA HIS A 201 12.54 -9.07 14.86
C HIS A 201 11.29 -8.64 15.64
N ALA A 202 11.33 -8.82 16.97
CA ALA A 202 10.19 -8.53 17.85
C ALA A 202 9.73 -7.06 17.81
N GLU A 203 10.63 -6.10 17.58
CA GLU A 203 10.27 -4.69 17.42
C GLU A 203 9.46 -4.47 16.15
N THR A 204 9.89 -5.04 15.02
CA THR A 204 9.18 -4.97 13.75
C THR A 204 7.80 -5.61 13.85
N VAL A 205 7.70 -6.78 14.52
CA VAL A 205 6.42 -7.46 14.77
C VAL A 205 5.45 -6.56 15.54
N ARG A 206 5.89 -5.94 16.65
CA ARG A 206 5.06 -5.00 17.42
C ARG A 206 4.61 -3.81 16.58
N ALA A 207 5.52 -3.23 15.79
CA ALA A 207 5.22 -2.05 15.00
C ALA A 207 4.23 -2.33 13.85
N LEU A 208 4.33 -3.50 13.22
CA LEU A 208 3.39 -3.99 12.21
C LEU A 208 2.02 -4.32 12.82
N ALA A 209 2.00 -5.02 13.97
CA ALA A 209 0.76 -5.33 14.69
C ALA A 209 0.00 -4.06 15.11
N ALA A 210 0.71 -3.04 15.60
CA ALA A 210 0.13 -1.74 15.93
C ALA A 210 -0.54 -1.02 14.73
N ARG A 211 -0.24 -1.46 13.50
CA ARG A 211 -0.81 -0.95 12.25
C ARG A 211 -1.83 -1.90 11.61
N GLY A 212 -2.27 -2.91 12.35
CA GLY A 212 -3.29 -3.85 11.89
C GLY A 212 -2.75 -5.02 11.06
N ALA A 213 -1.45 -5.36 11.21
CA ALA A 213 -0.98 -6.66 10.74
C ALA A 213 -1.74 -7.78 11.47
N ASP A 214 -2.25 -8.74 10.71
CA ASP A 214 -2.96 -9.90 11.24
C ASP A 214 -1.94 -10.95 11.73
N PRO A 215 -1.84 -11.20 13.05
CA PRO A 215 -0.91 -12.18 13.59
C PRO A 215 -1.38 -13.63 13.39
N GLU A 216 -2.63 -13.84 12.97
CA GLU A 216 -3.24 -15.16 12.78
C GLU A 216 -3.21 -15.62 11.32
N ARG A 217 -2.83 -14.73 10.39
CA ARG A 217 -2.80 -15.03 8.96
C ARG A 217 -1.81 -16.15 8.65
N ALA A 218 -2.35 -17.25 8.12
CA ALA A 218 -1.56 -18.40 7.70
C ALA A 218 -0.98 -18.19 6.29
N ASN A 219 0.22 -18.73 6.05
CA ASN A 219 0.79 -18.80 4.70
C ASN A 219 0.20 -19.97 3.90
N ASP A 220 0.65 -20.18 2.67
CA ASP A 220 0.11 -21.21 1.77
C ASP A 220 0.35 -22.64 2.25
N ARG A 221 1.23 -22.81 3.24
CA ARG A 221 1.48 -24.09 3.93
C ARG A 221 0.64 -24.26 5.20
N GLY A 222 -0.27 -23.34 5.47
CA GLY A 222 -1.07 -23.31 6.69
C GLY A 222 -0.27 -22.92 7.94
N GLN A 223 0.96 -22.41 7.79
CA GLN A 223 1.81 -22.05 8.92
C GLN A 223 1.44 -20.67 9.43
N ARG A 224 1.36 -20.52 10.76
CA ARG A 224 1.07 -19.25 11.43
C ARG A 224 2.33 -18.67 12.05
N PRO A 225 2.44 -17.32 12.17
CA PRO A 225 3.63 -16.66 12.71
C PRO A 225 4.07 -17.17 14.10
N LEU A 226 3.11 -17.38 15.01
CA LEU A 226 3.40 -17.78 16.39
C LEU A 226 4.05 -19.16 16.47
N ALA A 227 3.56 -20.15 15.70
CA ALA A 227 4.16 -21.48 15.66
C ALA A 227 5.60 -21.43 15.11
N GLY A 228 5.85 -20.58 14.09
CA GLY A 228 7.19 -20.34 13.57
C GLY A 228 8.15 -19.74 14.61
N ALA A 229 7.69 -18.74 15.37
CA ALA A 229 8.47 -18.10 16.43
C ALA A 229 8.84 -19.08 17.55
N VAL A 230 7.91 -19.97 17.94
CA VAL A 230 8.17 -21.05 18.91
C VAL A 230 9.19 -22.04 18.35
N PHE A 231 9.03 -22.50 17.10
CA PHE A 231 9.98 -23.41 16.46
C PHE A 231 11.41 -22.84 16.42
N LYS A 232 11.53 -21.51 16.25
CA LYS A 232 12.80 -20.79 16.28
C LYS A 232 13.32 -20.43 17.68
N ARG A 233 12.50 -20.63 18.72
CA ARG A 233 12.79 -20.27 20.12
C ARG A 233 13.00 -18.75 20.32
N GLU A 234 12.35 -17.93 19.50
CA GLU A 234 12.45 -16.47 19.56
C GLU A 234 11.47 -15.90 20.59
N THR A 235 11.82 -16.00 21.87
CA THR A 235 10.95 -15.65 23.02
C THR A 235 10.39 -14.23 22.97
N ALA A 236 11.19 -13.25 22.54
CA ALA A 236 10.75 -11.86 22.40
C ALA A 236 9.68 -11.69 21.30
N VAL A 237 9.77 -12.46 20.22
CA VAL A 237 8.78 -12.50 19.14
C VAL A 237 7.51 -13.20 19.61
N VAL A 238 7.64 -14.32 20.33
CA VAL A 238 6.49 -15.04 20.91
C VAL A 238 5.65 -14.09 21.76
N ARG A 239 6.28 -13.33 22.67
CA ARG A 239 5.57 -12.30 23.47
C ARG A 239 4.90 -11.25 22.60
N ALA A 240 5.62 -10.69 21.62
CA ALA A 240 5.07 -9.67 20.71
C ALA A 240 3.82 -10.16 19.94
N LEU A 241 3.81 -11.42 19.53
CA LEU A 241 2.67 -12.02 18.82
C LEU A 241 1.49 -12.30 19.77
N LEU A 242 1.76 -12.78 20.99
CA LEU A 242 0.72 -12.93 22.01
C LEU A 242 0.08 -11.60 22.39
N ASP A 243 0.89 -10.55 22.57
CA ASP A 243 0.43 -9.18 22.84
C ASP A 243 -0.41 -8.63 21.67
N ALA A 244 -0.13 -9.07 20.44
CA ALA A 244 -0.91 -8.75 19.25
C ALA A 244 -2.21 -9.57 19.12
N GLY A 245 -2.47 -10.52 20.02
CA GLY A 245 -3.68 -11.35 20.04
C GLY A 245 -3.59 -12.67 19.29
N ALA A 246 -2.37 -13.17 19.01
CA ALA A 246 -2.21 -14.49 18.39
C ALA A 246 -2.71 -15.62 19.31
N ASP A 247 -3.46 -16.58 18.76
CA ASP A 247 -3.97 -17.73 19.52
C ASP A 247 -2.93 -18.88 19.51
N PRO A 248 -2.35 -19.24 20.66
CA PRO A 248 -1.38 -20.33 20.74
C PRO A 248 -1.94 -21.71 20.40
N ARG A 249 -3.27 -21.86 20.37
CA ARG A 249 -3.98 -23.12 20.10
C ARG A 249 -4.51 -23.21 18.67
N ALA A 250 -4.35 -22.17 17.86
CA ALA A 250 -4.85 -22.15 16.49
C ALA A 250 -3.84 -22.69 15.47
N GLY A 251 -4.36 -23.25 14.37
CA GLY A 251 -3.57 -23.83 13.29
C GLY A 251 -3.08 -25.26 13.56
N SER A 252 -2.38 -25.84 12.58
CA SER A 252 -1.81 -27.18 12.65
C SER A 252 -0.47 -27.25 11.90
N PRO A 253 0.67 -27.47 12.57
CA PRO A 253 0.80 -27.56 14.02
C PRO A 253 0.55 -26.20 14.69
N SER A 254 -0.15 -26.21 15.82
CA SER A 254 -0.32 -25.02 16.66
C SER A 254 0.99 -24.67 17.38
N ALA A 255 1.07 -23.43 17.89
CA ALA A 255 2.22 -23.00 18.68
C ALA A 255 2.38 -23.83 19.97
N ALA A 256 1.26 -24.18 20.61
CA ALA A 256 1.24 -25.04 21.79
C ALA A 256 1.72 -26.47 21.49
N GLU A 257 1.32 -27.06 20.36
CA GLU A 257 1.83 -28.38 19.94
C GLU A 257 3.33 -28.33 19.64
N THR A 258 3.77 -27.26 18.97
CA THR A 258 5.19 -27.04 18.67
C THR A 258 6.00 -26.91 19.97
N ALA A 259 5.56 -26.10 20.94
CA ALA A 259 6.23 -25.95 22.23
C ALA A 259 6.29 -27.27 23.03
N ARG A 260 5.23 -28.09 23.02
CA ARG A 260 5.25 -29.43 23.65
C ARG A 260 6.24 -30.36 22.98
N MET A 261 6.31 -30.35 21.65
CA MET A 261 7.25 -31.19 20.89
C MET A 261 8.71 -30.90 21.25
N PHE A 262 9.03 -29.64 21.55
CA PHE A 262 10.39 -29.21 21.93
C PHE A 262 10.64 -29.12 23.44
N GLY A 263 9.62 -29.36 24.27
CA GLY A 263 9.73 -29.32 25.73
C GLY A 263 9.86 -27.91 26.32
N ASP A 264 9.39 -26.87 25.62
CA ASP A 264 9.57 -25.47 26.03
C ASP A 264 8.55 -25.04 27.10
N THR A 265 8.80 -25.48 28.34
CA THR A 265 7.91 -25.27 29.50
C THR A 265 7.63 -23.80 29.82
N GLU A 266 8.57 -22.90 29.59
CA GLU A 266 8.39 -21.45 29.79
C GLU A 266 7.35 -20.87 28.82
N ILE A 267 7.45 -21.22 27.53
CA ILE A 267 6.50 -20.76 26.49
C ILE A 267 5.10 -21.34 26.75
N LEU A 268 5.03 -22.60 27.19
CA LEU A 268 3.76 -23.23 27.56
C LEU A 268 3.07 -22.49 28.72
N ALA A 269 3.83 -22.02 29.72
CA ALA A 269 3.27 -21.24 30.81
C ALA A 269 2.63 -19.93 30.31
N TRP A 270 3.23 -19.26 29.32
CA TRP A 270 2.62 -18.05 28.72
C TRP A 270 1.31 -18.37 27.99
N PHE A 271 1.19 -19.54 27.38
CA PHE A 271 -0.03 -19.95 26.67
C PHE A 271 -1.19 -20.30 27.61
N ASP A 272 -0.90 -20.67 28.85
CA ASP A 272 -1.91 -20.91 29.88
C ASP A 272 -2.50 -19.59 30.43
N GLU A 273 -1.76 -18.48 30.33
CA GLU A 273 -2.24 -17.13 30.65
C GLU A 273 -3.21 -16.59 29.58
N VAL A 274 -3.12 -17.11 28.35
CA VAL A 274 -4.02 -16.75 27.24
C VAL A 274 -5.31 -17.55 27.35
N ALA A 275 -6.41 -16.85 27.65
CA ALA A 275 -7.72 -17.45 27.79
C ALA A 275 -8.09 -18.29 26.54
N PRO A 276 -8.60 -19.52 26.71
CA PRO A 276 -9.06 -20.31 25.58
C PRO A 276 -10.25 -19.60 24.89
N PRO A 277 -10.41 -19.77 23.56
CA PRO A 277 -11.55 -19.20 22.85
C PRO A 277 -12.86 -19.73 23.46
N PRO A 278 -13.93 -18.90 23.52
CA PRO A 278 -15.23 -19.35 24.01
C PRO A 278 -15.74 -20.53 23.16
N ALA A 279 -16.31 -21.52 23.85
CA ALA A 279 -16.84 -22.77 23.27
C ALA A 279 -18.07 -22.54 22.38
#